data_AF-A0A4Q5PIT6-F1
#
_entry.id   AF-A0A4Q5PIT6-F1
#
_cell.length_a   1.000
_cell.length_b   1.000
_cell.length_c   1.000
_cell.angle_alpha   90.00
_cell.angle_beta   90.00
_cell.angle_gamma   90.00
#
_symmetry.space_group_name_H-M   'P 1'
#
loop_
_entity.id
_entity.type
_entity.pdbx_description
1 polymer ?
#
loop_
_entity_poly.entity_id
_entity_poly.type
_entity_poly.pdbx_seq_one_letter_code
_entity_poly.pdbx_strand_id
1 'polypeptide(L)'
;MRTNIVIDDQLMDAAMKAGGFKTKRDAVEEGLRLLARRAAYQNLRALRGKLQWDVEGDWSSPVAHSVQEPKPVYTVDSPKTGSPRKGSA
;
A
#
# COMPACT_ATOMS: atom_id res chain seq x y z
N MET A 1 -22.15 -3.89 -23.60
CA MET A 1 -22.61 -3.54 -24.96
C MET A 1 -21.46 -3.80 -25.92
N ARG A 2 -21.70 -4.35 -27.11
CA ARG A 2 -20.65 -4.52 -28.14
C ARG A 2 -20.59 -3.25 -28.99
N THR A 3 -19.42 -2.64 -29.08
CA THR A 3 -19.19 -1.40 -29.83
C THR A 3 -17.90 -1.54 -30.63
N ASN A 4 -17.89 -1.03 -31.86
CA ASN A 4 -16.68 -0.93 -32.66
C ASN A 4 -16.11 0.48 -32.52
N ILE A 5 -14.89 0.60 -32.00
CA ILE A 5 -14.17 1.85 -31.80
C ILE A 5 -12.72 1.67 -32.23
N VAL A 6 -12.13 2.71 -32.81
CA VAL A 6 -10.70 2.73 -33.16
C VAL A 6 -9.94 3.24 -31.93
N ILE A 7 -8.95 2.47 -31.47
CA ILE A 7 -8.09 2.80 -30.33
C ILE A 7 -6.65 2.71 -30.81
N ASP A 8 -5.81 3.64 -30.35
CA ASP A 8 -4.37 3.58 -30.58
C ASP A 8 -3.74 2.31 -29.99
N ASP A 9 -2.91 1.63 -30.78
CA ASP A 9 -2.33 0.34 -30.39
C ASP A 9 -1.32 0.49 -29.25
N GLN A 10 -0.53 1.58 -29.24
CA GLN A 10 0.44 1.81 -28.17
C GLN A 10 -0.26 2.06 -26.83
N LEU A 11 -1.39 2.78 -26.87
CA LEU A 11 -2.24 3.00 -25.70
C LEU A 11 -2.82 1.69 -25.16
N MET A 12 -3.35 0.83 -26.03
CA MET A 12 -3.91 -0.46 -25.62
C MET A 12 -2.82 -1.36 -25.02
N ASP A 13 -1.64 -1.42 -25.63
CA ASP A 13 -0.51 -2.20 -25.13
C ASP A 13 -0.03 -1.69 -23.77
N ALA A 14 0.04 -0.37 -23.58
CA ALA A 14 0.37 0.22 -22.30
C ALA A 14 -0.65 -0.15 -21.21
N ALA A 15 -1.95 -0.08 -21.54
CA ALA A 15 -3.04 -0.44 -20.63
C ALA A 15 -3.00 -1.93 -20.25
N MET A 16 -2.79 -2.81 -21.24
CA MET A 16 -2.68 -4.26 -21.02
C MET A 16 -1.47 -4.60 -20.14
N LYS A 17 -0.31 -3.99 -20.37
CA LYS A 17 0.89 -4.19 -19.55
C LYS A 17 0.73 -3.65 -18.14
N ALA A 18 0.13 -2.46 -17.98
CA ALA A 18 -0.06 -1.84 -16.67
C ALA A 18 -1.04 -2.61 -15.77
N GLY A 19 -2.11 -3.15 -16.34
CA GLY A 19 -3.14 -3.88 -15.59
C GLY A 19 -2.99 -5.41 -15.60
N GLY A 20 -2.02 -5.96 -16.34
CA GLY A 20 -1.83 -7.41 -16.46
C GLY A 20 -3.03 -8.13 -17.11
N PHE A 21 -3.73 -7.47 -18.02
CA PHE A 21 -4.96 -7.98 -18.61
C PHE A 21 -4.69 -9.02 -19.70
N LYS A 22 -5.55 -10.05 -19.77
CA LYS A 22 -5.47 -11.10 -20.79
C LYS A 22 -6.18 -10.72 -22.08
N THR A 23 -7.20 -9.87 -22.00
CA THR A 23 -7.99 -9.47 -23.16
C THR A 23 -8.09 -7.95 -23.27
N LYS A 24 -8.21 -7.45 -24.52
CA LYS A 24 -8.45 -6.03 -24.80
C LYS A 24 -9.75 -5.52 -24.16
N ARG A 25 -10.77 -6.39 -24.06
CA ARG A 25 -12.05 -6.04 -23.42
C ARG A 25 -11.87 -5.72 -21.94
N ASP A 26 -11.15 -6.58 -21.21
CA ASP A 26 -10.94 -6.39 -19.77
C ASP A 26 -10.18 -5.10 -19.49
N ALA A 27 -9.16 -4.80 -20.30
CA ALA A 27 -8.40 -3.56 -20.20
C ALA A 27 -9.29 -2.31 -20.40
N VAL A 28 -10.21 -2.35 -21.37
CA VAL A 28 -11.15 -1.26 -21.63
C VAL A 28 -12.18 -1.13 -20.51
N GLU A 29 -12.75 -2.23 -20.02
CA GLU A 29 -13.73 -2.20 -18.93
C GLU A 29 -13.12 -1.65 -17.63
N GLU A 30 -11.93 -2.12 -17.25
CA GLU A 30 -11.25 -1.61 -16.06
C GLU A 30 -10.75 -0.18 -16.23
N GLY A 31 -10.34 0.23 -17.44
CA GLY A 31 -10.04 1.63 -17.75
C GLY A 31 -11.25 2.55 -17.55
N LEU A 32 -12.43 2.15 -18.03
CA LEU A 32 -13.67 2.89 -17.82
C LEU A 32 -14.07 2.93 -16.34
N ARG A 33 -13.91 1.82 -15.62
CA ARG A 33 -14.17 1.75 -14.19
C ARG A 33 -13.26 2.67 -13.39
N LEU A 34 -11.98 2.77 -13.77
CA LEU A 34 -11.03 3.69 -13.17
C LEU A 34 -11.45 5.15 -13.39
N LEU A 35 -11.89 5.50 -14.59
CA LEU A 35 -12.39 6.84 -14.90
C LEU A 35 -13.63 7.19 -14.07
N ALA A 36 -14.56 6.25 -13.90
CA ALA A 36 -15.72 6.46 -13.02
C ALA A 36 -15.31 6.71 -11.56
N ARG A 37 -14.33 5.94 -11.05
CA ARG A 37 -13.80 6.14 -9.68
C ARG A 37 -13.04 7.45 -9.51
N ARG A 38 -12.41 7.97 -10.58
CA ARG A 38 -11.62 9.20 -10.54
C ARG A 38 -12.41 10.41 -10.01
N ALA A 39 -13.70 10.50 -10.33
CA ALA A 39 -14.55 11.59 -9.85
C ALA A 39 -14.67 11.59 -8.31
N ALA A 40 -14.84 10.41 -7.70
CA ALA A 40 -14.88 10.29 -6.24
C ALA A 40 -13.54 10.72 -5.60
N TYR A 41 -12.41 10.33 -6.18
CA TYR A 41 -11.10 10.76 -5.70
C TYR A 41 -10.86 12.26 -5.84
N GLN A 42 -11.38 12.89 -6.90
CA GLN A 42 -11.30 14.35 -7.05
C GLN A 42 -12.09 15.07 -5.96
N ASN A 43 -13.29 14.58 -5.62
CA ASN A 43 -14.10 15.13 -4.53
C ASN A 43 -13.37 15.02 -3.18
N LEU A 44 -12.80 13.85 -2.88
CA LEU A 44 -11.97 13.67 -1.69
C LEU A 44 -10.76 14.62 -1.67
N ARG A 45 -10.09 14.77 -2.81
CA ARG A 45 -8.94 15.68 -2.93
C ARG A 45 -9.35 17.14 -2.75
N ALA A 46 -10.57 17.53 -3.13
CA ALA A 46 -11.11 18.87 -2.93
C ALA A 46 -11.44 19.18 -1.46
N LEU A 47 -11.56 18.16 -0.61
CA LEU A 47 -11.70 18.29 0.83
C LEU A 47 -10.35 18.45 1.54
N ARG A 48 -9.22 18.20 0.85
CA ARG A 48 -7.88 18.36 1.43
C ARG A 48 -7.69 19.78 1.96
N GLY A 49 -7.34 19.90 3.25
CA GLY A 49 -7.13 21.17 3.94
C GLY A 49 -8.41 21.89 4.38
N LYS A 50 -9.60 21.34 4.08
CA LYS A 50 -10.89 21.86 4.57
C LYS A 50 -11.42 21.12 5.79
N LEU A 51 -11.01 19.86 5.98
CA LEU A 51 -11.35 19.12 7.19
C LEU A 51 -10.52 19.65 8.36
N GLN A 52 -11.20 20.18 9.37
CA GLN A 52 -10.65 20.34 10.70
C GLN A 52 -10.71 18.97 11.37
N TRP A 53 -9.55 18.44 11.72
CA TRP A 53 -9.47 17.23 12.52
C TRP A 53 -9.44 17.68 13.97
N ASP A 54 -10.56 17.55 14.68
CA ASP A 54 -10.56 17.73 16.12
C ASP A 54 -9.82 16.53 16.73
N VAL A 55 -8.60 16.79 17.16
CA VAL A 55 -7.84 15.86 18.00
C VAL A 55 -8.10 16.31 19.42
N GLU A 56 -9.16 15.79 20.03
CA GLU A 56 -9.38 16.00 21.46
C GLU A 56 -8.40 15.10 22.23
N GLY A 57 -7.35 15.71 22.78
CA GLY A 57 -6.32 15.04 23.55
C GLY A 57 -4.92 15.13 22.93
N ASP A 58 -3.91 15.22 23.80
CA ASP A 58 -2.50 15.17 23.42
C ASP A 58 -2.18 13.79 22.83
N TRP A 59 -2.02 13.71 21.51
CA TRP A 59 -1.62 12.48 20.81
C TRP A 59 -0.21 12.00 21.17
N SER A 60 0.60 12.86 21.84
CA SER A 60 1.87 12.48 22.44
C SER A 60 1.72 11.80 23.80
N SER A 61 0.52 11.83 24.38
CA SER A 61 0.25 11.25 25.68
C SER A 61 -0.40 9.87 25.51
N PRO A 62 0.16 8.79 26.07
CA PRO A 62 -0.45 7.48 26.05
C PRO A 62 -1.63 7.47 27.02
N VAL A 63 -2.76 8.09 26.63
CA VAL A 63 -3.99 8.08 27.43
C VAL A 63 -5.13 7.37 26.70
N ALA A 64 -5.62 6.34 27.39
CA ALA A 64 -6.91 5.66 27.33
C ALA A 64 -7.33 4.90 26.07
N HIS A 65 -6.89 5.26 24.85
CA HIS A 65 -7.46 4.67 23.62
C HIS A 65 -6.53 3.73 22.83
N SER A 66 -5.28 3.55 23.26
CA SER A 66 -4.36 2.59 22.63
C SER A 66 -4.32 1.28 23.41
N VAL A 67 -4.88 0.21 22.86
CA VAL A 67 -4.59 -1.16 23.32
C VAL A 67 -3.15 -1.45 22.92
N GLN A 68 -2.22 -1.32 23.87
CA GLN A 68 -0.83 -1.62 23.63
C GLN A 68 -0.58 -3.08 24.02
N GLU A 69 -0.27 -3.92 23.03
CA GLU A 69 0.18 -5.28 23.31
C GLU A 69 1.44 -5.23 24.19
N PRO A 70 1.56 -6.11 25.20
CA PRO A 70 2.72 -6.11 26.07
C PRO A 70 3.97 -6.35 25.23
N LYS A 71 5.00 -5.50 25.44
CA LYS A 71 6.27 -5.62 24.71
C LYS A 71 6.82 -7.04 24.92
N PRO A 72 7.06 -7.81 23.84
CA PRO A 72 7.66 -9.13 23.96
C PRO A 72 9.07 -9.02 24.53
N VAL A 73 9.35 -9.78 25.59
CA VAL A 73 10.70 -9.89 26.17
C VAL A 73 11.47 -10.90 25.33
N TYR A 74 12.27 -10.41 24.37
CA TYR A 74 13.22 -11.26 23.66
C TYR A 74 14.52 -11.35 24.48
N THR A 75 14.84 -12.54 24.99
CA THR A 75 16.19 -12.83 25.50
C THR A 75 17.09 -13.17 24.32
N VAL A 76 18.05 -12.30 24.03
CA VAL A 76 19.09 -12.59 23.04
C VAL A 76 20.11 -13.49 23.73
N ASP A 77 20.16 -14.77 23.35
CA ASP A 77 21.24 -15.66 23.79
C ASP A 77 22.57 -15.11 23.28
N SER A 78 23.44 -14.71 24.20
CA SER A 78 24.78 -14.24 23.86
C SER A 78 25.57 -15.41 23.25
N PRO A 79 26.23 -15.22 22.08
CA PRO A 79 26.99 -16.29 21.47
C PRO A 79 28.13 -16.69 22.39
N LYS A 80 28.22 -18.00 22.69
CA LYS A 80 29.31 -18.56 23.52
C LYS A 80 30.65 -18.21 22.88
N THR A 81 31.43 -17.37 23.56
CA THR A 81 32.83 -17.08 23.25
C THR A 81 33.58 -18.41 23.17
N GLY A 82 34.06 -18.76 21.97
CA GLY A 82 34.76 -20.01 21.72
C GLY A 82 36.07 -20.10 22.51
N SER A 83 36.27 -21.20 23.23
CA SER A 83 37.55 -21.52 23.88
C SER A 83 38.68 -21.62 22.85
N PRO A 84 39.89 -21.13 23.17
CA PRO A 84 41.02 -21.18 22.24
C PRO A 84 41.48 -22.63 22.04
N ARG A 85 41.59 -23.05 20.77
CA ARG A 85 42.21 -24.32 20.38
C ARG A 85 43.68 -24.31 20.83
N LYS A 86 44.03 -25.15 21.81
CA LYS A 86 45.43 -25.44 22.14
C LYS A 86 46.09 -26.13 20.95
N GLY A 87 47.15 -25.51 20.44
CA GLY A 87 48.04 -26.10 19.46
C GLY A 87 48.74 -27.33 20.02
N SER A 88 48.75 -28.38 19.21
CA SER A 88 49.55 -29.58 19.34
C SER A 88 51.04 -29.26 19.16
N ALA A 89 51.86 -29.72 20.09
CA ALA A 89 53.30 -29.96 19.91
C ALA A 89 53.53 -31.47 19.88
#